data_AF-A0A258JWY0-F1
#
_entry.id   AF-A0A258JWY0-F1
#
_cell.length_a   1.000
_cell.length_b   1.000
_cell.length_c   1.000
_cell.angle_alpha   90.00
_cell.angle_beta   90.00
_cell.angle_gamma   90.00
#
_symmetry.space_group_name_H-M   'P 1'
#
loop_
_entity.id
_entity.type
_entity.pdbx_description
1 polymer ?
#
loop_
_entity_poly.entity_id
_entity_poly.type
_entity_poly.pdbx_seq_one_letter_code
_entity_poly.pdbx_strand_id
1 'polypeptide(L)'
;MIENAMIIPAKIAGAQAVELYDLKMENATIIRKAARELYVQAGSLRFEEAISDQDYIHLLRNEIEEFRLLFIDWVANFDVWNYIKDNWGLFNPPGVSAHDKDPDDDIPFNPDDFLNFDDDE
;
A
#
# COMPACT_ATOMS: atom_id res chain seq x y z
N MET A 1 11.98 8.82 -11.52
CA MET A 1 12.09 7.36 -11.69
C MET A 1 12.70 6.68 -10.47
N ILE A 2 13.92 7.05 -10.04
CA ILE A 2 14.59 6.40 -8.89
C ILE A 2 13.75 6.46 -7.61
N GLU A 3 13.19 7.62 -7.26
CA GLU A 3 12.32 7.77 -6.09
C GLU A 3 11.16 6.76 -6.10
N ASN A 4 10.42 6.69 -7.23
CA ASN A 4 9.32 5.76 -7.39
C ASN A 4 9.77 4.29 -7.35
N ALA A 5 10.94 3.97 -7.91
CA ALA A 5 11.49 2.61 -7.84
C ALA A 5 11.89 2.21 -6.42
N MET A 6 12.38 3.15 -5.62
CA MET A 6 12.82 2.90 -4.24
C MET A 6 11.66 2.89 -3.23
N ILE A 7 10.60 3.66 -3.47
CA ILE A 7 9.47 3.74 -2.52
C ILE A 7 8.59 2.49 -2.56
N ILE A 8 8.45 1.83 -3.72
CA ILE A 8 7.66 0.60 -3.89
C ILE A 8 8.09 -0.48 -2.89
N PRO A 9 9.36 -0.95 -2.86
CA PRO A 9 9.78 -2.00 -1.92
C PRO A 9 9.67 -1.56 -0.46
N ALA A 10 9.96 -0.29 -0.15
CA ALA A 10 9.83 0.23 1.22
C ALA A 10 8.38 0.16 1.72
N LYS A 11 7.41 0.47 0.86
CA LYS A 11 5.98 0.41 1.21
C LYS A 11 5.43 -1.01 1.23
N ILE A 12 5.97 -1.93 0.43
CA ILE A 12 5.67 -3.36 0.55
C ILE A 12 6.14 -3.86 1.93
N ALA A 13 7.37 -3.55 2.33
CA ALA A 13 7.89 -3.93 3.64
C ALA A 13 7.05 -3.34 4.79
N GLY A 14 6.66 -2.06 4.68
CA GLY A 14 5.78 -1.41 5.66
C GLY A 14 4.41 -2.08 5.77
N ALA A 15 3.80 -2.47 4.66
CA ALA A 15 2.52 -3.18 4.66
C ALA A 15 2.60 -4.62 5.22
N GLN A 16 3.75 -5.28 5.09
CA GLN A 16 3.99 -6.63 5.64
C GLN A 16 4.29 -6.62 7.15
N ALA A 17 4.68 -5.47 7.70
CA ALA A 17 5.01 -5.31 9.11
C ALA A 17 3.78 -5.01 10.00
N VAL A 18 2.60 -4.84 9.41
CA VAL A 18 1.35 -4.51 10.11
C VAL A 18 0.25 -5.44 9.64
N GLU A 19 -0.76 -5.68 10.48
CA GLU A 19 -1.93 -6.49 10.09
C GLU A 19 -3.15 -5.65 9.73
N LEU A 20 -3.19 -4.38 10.16
CA LEU A 20 -4.31 -3.47 9.99
C LEU A 20 -4.54 -3.11 8.51
N TYR A 21 -5.77 -3.29 8.06
CA TYR A 21 -6.25 -3.07 6.70
C TYR A 21 -6.07 -1.63 6.23
N ASP A 22 -6.45 -0.65 7.06
CA ASP A 22 -6.35 0.77 6.73
C ASP A 22 -4.89 1.17 6.45
N LEU A 23 -3.96 0.75 7.31
CA LEU A 23 -2.52 0.96 7.11
C LEU A 23 -1.97 0.20 5.90
N LYS A 24 -2.40 -1.05 5.67
CA LYS A 24 -2.03 -1.81 4.46
C LYS A 24 -2.51 -1.10 3.20
N MET A 25 -3.74 -0.57 3.20
CA MET A 25 -4.33 0.14 2.07
C MET A 25 -3.67 1.51 1.81
N GLU A 26 -3.25 2.22 2.85
CA GLU A 26 -2.45 3.44 2.69
C GLU A 26 -1.13 3.16 1.97
N ASN A 27 -0.40 2.13 2.41
CA ASN A 27 0.83 1.69 1.74
C ASN A 27 0.57 1.25 0.30
N ALA A 28 -0.48 0.45 0.07
CA ALA A 28 -0.88 0.00 -1.27
C ALA A 28 -1.20 1.18 -2.21
N THR A 29 -1.81 2.24 -1.69
CA THR A 29 -2.11 3.46 -2.45
C THR A 29 -0.82 4.14 -2.95
N ILE A 30 0.19 4.26 -2.08
CA ILE A 30 1.48 4.85 -2.43
C ILE A 30 2.21 3.98 -3.47
N ILE A 31 2.20 2.65 -3.30
CA ILE A 31 2.79 1.70 -4.27
C ILE A 31 2.13 1.88 -5.64
N ARG A 32 0.79 1.87 -5.69
CA ARG A 32 0.04 2.03 -6.95
C ARG A 32 0.36 3.36 -7.63
N LYS A 33 0.45 4.46 -6.86
CA LYS A 33 0.84 5.78 -7.39
C LYS A 33 2.24 5.71 -8.00
N ALA A 34 3.23 5.23 -7.25
CA ALA A 34 4.62 5.14 -7.68
C ALA A 34 4.78 4.26 -8.93
N ALA A 35 4.11 3.09 -8.98
CA ALA A 35 4.15 2.20 -10.13
C ALA A 35 3.55 2.84 -11.38
N ARG A 36 2.41 3.56 -11.27
CA ARG A 36 1.80 4.29 -12.39
C ARG A 36 2.70 5.40 -12.90
N GLU A 37 3.29 6.18 -12.01
CA GLU A 37 4.23 7.22 -12.39
C GLU A 37 5.49 6.64 -13.05
N LEU A 38 6.02 5.53 -12.52
CA LEU A 38 7.16 4.82 -13.11
C LEU A 38 6.84 4.32 -14.52
N TYR A 39 5.64 3.78 -14.75
CA TYR A 39 5.16 3.36 -16.08
C TYR A 39 5.10 4.52 -17.08
N VAL A 40 4.58 5.68 -16.65
CA VAL A 40 4.51 6.89 -17.48
C VAL A 40 5.91 7.41 -17.79
N GLN A 41 6.77 7.53 -16.78
CA GLN A 41 8.15 8.00 -16.92
C GLN A 41 8.98 7.07 -17.82
N ALA A 42 8.86 5.76 -17.65
CA ALA A 42 9.49 4.79 -18.56
C ALA A 42 9.00 4.96 -20.00
N GLY A 43 7.70 5.19 -20.20
CA GLY A 43 7.13 5.45 -21.51
C GLY A 43 7.63 6.72 -22.20
N SER A 44 7.88 7.78 -21.44
CA SER A 44 8.38 9.04 -21.99
C SER A 44 9.82 8.95 -22.50
N LEU A 45 10.61 7.98 -22.02
CA LEU A 45 12.00 7.79 -22.48
C LEU A 45 12.09 7.48 -23.98
N ARG A 46 11.02 7.01 -24.63
CA ARG A 46 11.02 6.77 -26.08
C ARG A 46 11.15 8.04 -26.92
N PHE A 47 10.89 9.20 -26.31
CA PHE A 47 11.01 10.50 -26.97
C PHE A 47 12.36 11.17 -26.69
N GLU A 48 13.22 10.55 -25.89
CA GLU A 48 14.55 11.08 -25.59
C GLU A 48 15.54 10.65 -26.68
N GLU A 49 16.10 11.63 -27.40
CA GLU A 49 16.99 11.38 -28.55
C GLU A 49 18.27 10.64 -28.14
N ALA A 50 18.73 10.81 -26.89
CA ALA A 50 19.92 10.17 -26.36
C ALA A 50 19.74 8.67 -26.04
N ILE A 51 18.52 8.14 -26.10
CA ILE A 51 18.21 6.74 -25.76
C ILE A 51 17.93 5.94 -27.04
N SER A 52 18.94 5.21 -27.51
CA SER A 52 18.81 4.32 -28.68
C SER A 52 18.09 3.01 -28.36
N ASP A 53 18.13 2.59 -27.11
CA ASP A 53 17.75 1.25 -26.67
C ASP A 53 16.25 1.14 -26.32
N GLN A 54 15.42 1.23 -27.35
CA GLN A 54 13.97 1.23 -27.23
C GLN A 54 13.41 -0.09 -26.67
N ASP A 55 14.08 -1.22 -26.93
CA ASP A 55 13.66 -2.54 -26.44
C ASP A 55 13.67 -2.62 -24.90
N TYR A 56 14.63 -1.97 -24.24
CA TYR A 56 14.68 -1.91 -22.78
C TYR A 56 13.50 -1.12 -22.19
N ILE A 57 13.00 -0.10 -22.92
CA ILE A 57 11.82 0.64 -22.49
C ILE A 57 10.57 -0.25 -22.56
N HIS A 58 10.46 -1.08 -23.60
CA HIS A 58 9.39 -2.06 -23.72
C HIS A 58 9.47 -3.11 -22.60
N LEU A 59 10.67 -3.65 -22.35
CA LEU A 59 10.90 -4.58 -21.24
C LEU A 59 10.45 -3.97 -19.91
N LEU A 60 10.95 -2.78 -19.55
CA LEU A 60 10.56 -2.11 -18.30
C LEU A 60 9.05 -1.92 -18.16
N ARG A 61 8.35 -1.56 -19.24
CA ARG A 61 6.90 -1.38 -19.20
C ARG A 61 6.15 -2.70 -19.03
N ASN A 62 6.64 -3.78 -19.61
CA ASN A 62 6.07 -5.11 -19.45
C ASN A 62 6.25 -5.58 -18.00
N GLU A 63 7.43 -5.43 -17.42
CA GLU A 63 7.69 -5.79 -16.02
C GLU A 63 6.79 -5.01 -15.03
N ILE A 64 6.57 -3.71 -15.28
CA ILE A 64 5.66 -2.91 -14.45
C ILE A 64 4.20 -3.39 -14.60
N GLU A 65 3.81 -3.87 -15.78
CA GLU A 65 2.48 -4.42 -16.02
C GLU A 65 2.30 -5.81 -15.36
N GLU A 66 3.33 -6.66 -15.38
CA GLU A 66 3.34 -7.93 -14.64
C GLU A 66 3.26 -7.68 -13.14
N PHE A 67 4.04 -6.72 -12.62
CA PHE A 67 3.93 -6.27 -11.23
C PHE A 67 2.52 -5.80 -10.87
N ARG A 68 1.82 -5.10 -11.79
CA ARG A 68 0.45 -4.64 -11.55
C ARG A 68 -0.52 -5.79 -11.30
N LEU A 69 -0.34 -6.93 -11.99
CA LEU A 69 -1.17 -8.12 -11.78
C LEU A 69 -0.92 -8.72 -10.40
N LEU A 70 0.36 -8.91 -10.03
CA LEU A 70 0.74 -9.39 -8.70
C LEU A 70 0.25 -8.47 -7.58
N PHE A 71 0.28 -7.16 -7.81
CA PHE A 71 -0.22 -6.17 -6.86
C PHE A 71 -1.72 -6.30 -6.60
N ILE A 72 -2.52 -6.60 -7.64
CA ILE A 72 -3.97 -6.82 -7.48
C ILE A 72 -4.23 -8.02 -6.58
N ASP A 73 -3.57 -9.14 -6.88
CA ASP A 73 -3.73 -10.37 -6.10
C ASP A 73 -3.26 -10.17 -4.66
N TRP A 74 -2.17 -9.42 -4.46
CA TRP A 74 -1.66 -9.07 -3.13
C TRP A 74 -2.67 -8.27 -2.30
N VAL A 75 -3.26 -7.20 -2.86
CA VAL A 75 -4.27 -6.38 -2.16
C VAL A 75 -5.54 -7.18 -1.88
N ALA A 76 -5.94 -8.07 -2.78
CA ALA A 76 -7.12 -8.92 -2.60
C ALA A 76 -7.02 -9.88 -1.40
N ASN A 77 -5.81 -10.15 -0.90
CA ASN A 77 -5.58 -10.99 0.27
C ASN A 77 -5.66 -10.23 1.61
N PHE A 78 -5.91 -8.92 1.61
CA PHE A 78 -6.02 -8.17 2.87
C PHE A 78 -7.33 -8.48 3.58
N ASP A 79 -7.26 -8.72 4.89
CA ASP A 79 -8.45 -8.86 5.72
C ASP A 79 -9.08 -7.48 5.96
N VAL A 80 -10.18 -7.22 5.27
CA VAL A 80 -10.90 -5.94 5.35
C VAL A 80 -11.48 -5.67 6.74
N TRP A 81 -11.70 -6.68 7.58
CA TRP A 81 -12.36 -6.50 8.88
C TRP A 81 -11.38 -6.28 10.03
N ASN A 82 -10.07 -6.36 9.78
CA ASN A 82 -9.04 -5.98 10.74
C ASN A 82 -8.58 -4.54 10.48
N TYR A 83 -9.29 -3.53 10.99
CA TYR A 83 -9.05 -2.13 10.66
C TYR A 83 -9.22 -1.22 11.87
N ILE A 84 -8.58 -0.04 11.83
CA ILE A 84 -8.96 1.12 12.64
C ILE A 84 -9.84 2.02 11.79
N LYS A 85 -10.93 2.56 12.35
CA LYS A 85 -11.85 3.42 11.58
C LYS A 85 -11.11 4.64 11.05
N ASP A 86 -11.06 4.76 9.73
CA ASP A 86 -10.53 5.92 9.03
C ASP A 86 -11.57 7.04 9.02
N ASN A 87 -11.24 8.15 9.68
CA ASN A 87 -12.07 9.36 9.73
C ASN A 87 -12.14 10.12 8.39
N TRP A 88 -11.28 9.80 7.41
CA TRP A 88 -11.40 10.28 6.04
C TRP A 88 -12.27 9.35 5.18
N GLY A 89 -12.52 8.12 5.63
CA GLY A 89 -13.39 7.14 5.00
C GLY A 89 -12.83 6.49 3.73
N LEU A 90 -11.54 6.67 3.43
CA LEU A 90 -10.92 6.12 2.22
C LEU A 90 -10.63 4.64 2.34
N PHE A 91 -10.30 4.18 3.56
CA PHE A 91 -9.89 2.82 3.83
C PHE A 91 -10.81 2.09 4.82
N ASN A 92 -12.05 2.58 4.98
CA ASN A 92 -13.06 1.90 5.75
C ASN A 92 -13.63 0.68 5.00
N PRO A 93 -14.01 -0.39 5.71
CA PRO A 93 -14.66 -1.53 5.09
C PRO A 93 -16.04 -1.18 4.53
N PRO A 94 -16.59 -2.03 3.63
CA PRO A 94 -17.93 -1.83 3.10
C PRO A 94 -18.97 -1.72 4.21
N GLY A 95 -19.74 -0.63 4.22
CA GLY A 95 -20.79 -0.37 5.20
C GLY A 95 -20.35 0.43 6.43
N VAL A 96 -19.07 0.80 6.54
CA VAL A 96 -18.56 1.66 7.62
C VAL A 96 -18.31 3.07 7.09
N SER A 97 -19.09 4.04 7.57
CA SER A 97 -18.95 5.45 7.20
C SER A 97 -17.98 6.16 8.14
N ALA A 98 -17.24 7.14 7.61
CA ALA A 98 -16.45 8.05 8.43
C ALA A 98 -17.31 8.84 9.45
N HIS A 99 -18.62 8.97 9.18
CA HIS A 99 -19.57 9.66 10.06
C HIS A 99 -20.17 8.74 11.14
N ASP A 100 -19.94 7.43 11.06
CA ASP A 100 -20.43 6.52 12.10
C ASP A 100 -19.64 6.72 13.39
N LYS A 101 -20.29 6.47 14.54
CA LYS A 101 -19.59 6.45 15.81
C LYS A 101 -18.54 5.33 15.78
N ASP A 102 -17.34 5.60 16.27
CA ASP A 102 -16.32 4.55 16.36
C ASP A 102 -16.79 3.49 17.38
N PRO A 103 -16.82 2.20 17.04
CA PRO A 103 -17.08 1.16 18.03
C PRO A 103 -16.08 1.19 19.19
N ASP A 104 -14.83 1.64 18.95
CA ASP A 104 -13.78 1.66 19.95
C ASP A 104 -13.88 2.89 20.90
N ASP A 105 -14.64 3.93 20.53
CA ASP A 105 -14.82 5.13 21.37
C ASP A 105 -15.48 4.81 22.73
N ASP A 106 -16.28 3.74 22.79
CA ASP A 106 -16.99 3.31 23.99
C ASP A 106 -16.18 2.32 24.85
N ILE A 107 -15.01 1.87 24.38
CA ILE A 107 -14.16 0.90 25.09
C ILE A 107 -13.32 1.66 26.12
N PRO A 108 -13.49 1.42 27.43
CA PRO A 108 -12.66 2.05 28.44
C PRO A 108 -11.20 1.62 28.28
N PHE A 109 -10.27 2.58 28.33
CA PHE A 109 -8.84 2.27 28.34
C PHE A 109 -8.50 1.38 29.55
N ASN A 110 -7.99 0.18 29.27
CA ASN A 110 -7.46 -0.72 30.29
C ASN A 110 -5.92 -0.75 30.19
N PRO A 111 -5.19 -0.24 31.19
CA PRO A 111 -3.72 -0.26 31.19
C PRO A 111 -3.13 -1.68 31.12
N ASP A 112 -3.82 -2.68 31.68
CA ASP A 112 -3.32 -4.05 31.78
C ASP A 112 -3.23 -4.73 30.40
N ASP A 113 -4.04 -4.31 29.42
CA ASP A 113 -4.00 -4.83 28.04
C ASP A 113 -2.71 -4.43 27.30
N PHE A 114 -2.05 -3.35 27.74
CA PHE A 114 -0.77 -2.87 27.19
C PHE A 114 0.45 -3.34 28.00
N LEU A 115 0.24 -3.70 29.27
CA LEU A 115 1.30 -4.03 30.22
C LEU A 115 1.53 -5.53 30.39
N ASN A 116 0.73 -6.39 29.73
CA ASN A 116 1.08 -7.79 29.50
C ASN A 116 2.23 -7.88 28.50
N PHE A 117 3.39 -7.34 28.88
CA PHE A 117 4.65 -7.96 28.54
C PHE A 117 4.63 -9.26 29.35
N ASP A 118 4.28 -10.37 28.69
CA ASP A 118 4.60 -11.67 29.24
C ASP A 118 6.10 -11.61 29.58
N ASP A 119 6.41 -11.59 30.88
CA ASP A 119 7.69 -12.01 31.42
C ASP A 119 7.81 -13.50 31.04
N ASP A 120 8.13 -13.76 29.78
CA ASP A 120 8.49 -15.09 29.30
C ASP A 120 9.88 -15.42 29.89
N GLU A 121 9.86 -16.20 30.98
CA GLU A 121 11.00 -16.92 31.56
C GLU A 121 11.56 -18.00 30.62
#